data_AF-K5BAS2-F1
#
_entry.id   AF-K5BAS2-F1
#
_cell.length_a   1.000
_cell.length_b   1.000
_cell.length_c   1.000
_cell.angle_alpha   90.00
_cell.angle_beta   90.00
_cell.angle_gamma   90.00
#
_symmetry.space_group_name_H-M   'P 1'
#
loop_
_entity.id
_entity.type
_entity.pdbx_description
1 polymer ?
#
loop_
_entity_poly.entity_id
_entity_poly.type
_entity_poly.pdbx_seq_one_letter_code
_entity_poly.pdbx_strand_id
1 'polypeptide(L)' 'MSSTLDNPFFARLWTVMAAHETEAIRRLRRENLAGLSGRVLEVGAGTGTNFAFYPDTVTEVVAV' A
#
# COMPACT_ATOMS: atom_id res chain seq x y z
N MET A 1 -2.49 -27.06 -7.07
CA MET A 1 -3.59 -26.80 -6.12
C MET A 1 -3.18 -25.59 -5.30
N SER A 2 -3.86 -24.45 -5.44
CA SER A 2 -3.58 -23.27 -4.61
C SER A 2 -4.23 -23.50 -3.25
N SER A 3 -3.44 -23.60 -2.17
CA SER A 3 -3.96 -23.61 -0.82
C SER A 3 -4.27 -22.18 -0.41
N THR A 4 -5.54 -21.84 -0.23
CA THR A 4 -5.95 -20.52 0.27
C THR A 4 -5.41 -20.34 1.69
N LEU A 5 -4.46 -19.44 1.87
CA LEU A 5 -3.94 -19.06 3.17
C LEU A 5 -4.84 -17.97 3.76
N ASP A 6 -5.56 -18.30 4.83
CA ASP A 6 -6.44 -17.37 5.54
C ASP A 6 -5.94 -17.15 6.97
N ASN A 7 -5.56 -15.90 7.29
CA ASN A 7 -4.99 -15.50 8.58
C ASN A 7 -5.65 -14.21 9.08
N PRO A 8 -6.94 -14.26 9.49
CA PRO A 8 -7.74 -13.06 9.74
C PRO A 8 -7.29 -12.27 10.97
N PHE A 9 -6.71 -12.95 11.98
CA PHE A 9 -6.14 -12.27 13.14
C PHE A 9 -4.92 -11.42 12.74
N PHE A 10 -4.01 -11.99 11.94
CA PHE A 10 -2.86 -11.27 11.42
C PHE A 10 -3.27 -10.06 10.59
N ALA A 11 -4.23 -10.22 9.67
CA ALA A 11 -4.70 -9.12 8.82
C ALA A 11 -5.24 -7.94 9.65
N ARG A 12 -6.02 -8.21 10.70
CA ARG A 12 -6.55 -7.18 11.62
C ARG A 12 -5.46 -6.49 12.42
N LEU A 13 -4.53 -7.26 12.99
CA LEU A 13 -3.42 -6.70 13.76
C LEU A 13 -2.50 -5.85 12.87
N TRP A 14 -2.18 -6.35 11.68
CA TRP A 14 -1.36 -5.64 10.70
C TRP A 14 -1.98 -4.29 10.32
N THR A 15 -3.30 -4.24 10.09
CA THR A 15 -4.01 -3.00 9.78
C THR A 15 -3.79 -1.93 10.85
N VAL A 16 -3.86 -2.30 12.13
CA VAL A 16 -3.63 -1.37 13.25
C VAL A 16 -2.16 -0.92 13.31
N MET A 17 -1.21 -1.84 13.16
CA MET A 17 0.22 -1.50 13.18
C MET A 17 0.60 -0.58 12.01
N ALA A 18 0.09 -0.88 10.81
CA ALA A 18 0.30 -0.08 9.61
C ALA A 18 -0.26 1.35 9.73
N ALA A 19 -1.36 1.54 10.48
CA ALA A 19 -1.89 2.87 10.76
C ALA A 19 -0.98 3.72 11.67
N HIS A 20 -0.09 3.08 12.44
CA HIS A 20 0.84 3.73 13.37
C HIS A 20 2.29 3.71 12.85
N GLU A 21 2.48 3.68 11.53
CA GLU A 21 3.80 3.78 10.92
C GLU A 21 4.55 5.03 11.36
N THR A 22 5.85 4.87 11.60
CA THR A 22 6.73 5.99 11.94
C THR A 22 6.91 6.91 10.73
N GLU A 23 7.27 8.17 11.00
CA GLU A 23 7.56 9.12 9.91
C GLU A 23 8.72 8.68 9.00
N ALA A 24 9.65 7.86 9.51
CA ALA A 24 10.70 7.27 8.69
C ALA A 24 10.13 6.32 7.62
N ILE A 25 9.16 5.47 7.99
CA ILE A 25 8.50 4.57 7.05
C ILE A 25 7.65 5.36 6.05
N ARG A 26 6.89 6.35 6.54
CA ARG A 26 6.09 7.22 5.66
C ARG A 26 6.94 7.99 4.66
N ARG A 27 8.14 8.43 5.05
CA ARG A 27 9.12 9.04 4.13
C ARG A 27 9.54 8.06 3.03
N LEU A 28 9.89 6.83 3.39
CA LEU A 28 10.26 5.80 2.40
C LEU A 28 9.12 5.51 1.43
N ARG A 29 7.86 5.51 1.89
CA ARG A 29 6.70 5.37 0.99
C ARG A 29 6.61 6.52 0.00
N ARG A 30 6.74 7.76 0.46
CA ARG A 30 6.73 8.95 -0.43
C ARG A 30 7.87 8.90 -1.45
N GLU A 31 9.08 8.55 -1.00
CA GLU A 31 10.25 8.42 -1.88
C GLU A 31 10.06 7.32 -2.93
N ASN A 32 9.49 6.18 -2.54
CA ASN A 32 9.22 5.06 -3.44
C ASN A 32 8.21 5.40 -4.55
N LEU A 33 7.21 6.23 -4.24
CA LEU A 33 6.17 6.62 -5.21
C LEU A 33 6.49 7.93 -5.95
N ALA A 34 7.62 8.57 -5.63
CA ALA A 34 8.00 9.84 -6.23
C ALA A 34 8.19 9.70 -7.75
N GLY A 35 7.65 10.66 -8.50
CA GLY A 35 7.79 10.73 -9.96
C GLY A 35 6.91 9.77 -10.75
N LEU A 36 6.09 8.93 -10.09
CA LEU A 36 5.08 8.14 -10.80
C LEU A 36 4.05 9.05 -11.47
N SER A 37 3.57 8.64 -12.65
CA SER A 37 2.55 9.39 -13.39
C SER A 37 1.68 8.48 -14.24
N GLY A 38 0.51 8.99 -14.64
CA GLY A 38 -0.44 8.24 -15.46
C GLY A 38 -1.11 7.12 -14.67
N ARG A 39 -1.09 5.90 -15.20
CA ARG A 39 -1.84 4.75 -14.64
C ARG A 39 -0.90 3.82 -13.89
N VAL A 40 -1.21 3.50 -12.63
CA VAL A 40 -0.41 2.63 -11.77
C VAL A 40 -1.19 1.36 -11.42
N LEU A 41 -0.52 0.21 -11.48
CA LEU A 41 -1.00 -1.05 -10.94
C LEU A 41 -0.31 -1.31 -9.60
N GLU A 42 -1.08 -1.29 -8.51
CA GLU A 42 -0.62 -1.74 -7.20
C GLU A 42 -0.90 -3.24 -7.07
N VAL A 43 0.15 -4.04 -6.99
CA VAL A 43 0.03 -5.49 -6.79
C VAL A 43 0.17 -5.80 -5.31
N GLY A 44 -0.83 -6.47 -4.72
CA GLY A 44 -0.80 -6.81 -3.31
C GLY A 44 -1.03 -5.59 -2.43
N ALA A 45 -2.06 -4.79 -2.73
CA ALA A 45 -2.35 -3.53 -2.04
C ALA A 45 -2.51 -3.67 -0.51
N GLY A 46 -2.86 -4.86 -0.02
CA GLY A 46 -3.01 -5.14 1.40
C GLY A 46 -3.98 -4.16 2.05
N THR A 47 -3.51 -3.42 3.05
CA THR A 47 -4.30 -2.41 3.78
C THR A 47 -4.32 -1.04 3.11
N GLY A 48 -3.74 -0.90 1.92
CA GLY A 48 -3.76 0.35 1.13
C GLY A 48 -2.83 1.44 1.64
N THR A 49 -1.79 1.09 2.43
CA THR A 49 -0.88 2.07 3.06
C THR A 49 -0.17 3.00 2.09
N ASN A 50 0.01 2.59 0.84
CA ASN A 50 0.64 3.42 -0.20
C ASN A 50 -0.31 4.48 -0.77
N PHE A 51 -1.63 4.30 -0.67
CA PHE A 51 -2.61 5.09 -1.43
C PHE A 51 -2.57 6.58 -1.09
N ALA A 52 -2.30 6.91 0.17
CA ALA A 52 -2.17 8.28 0.62
C ALA A 52 -0.91 9.01 0.11
N PHE A 53 0.02 8.29 -0.52
CA PHE A 53 1.34 8.81 -0.92
C PHE A 53 1.54 8.86 -2.44
N TYR A 54 0.55 8.43 -3.25
CA TYR A 54 0.64 8.64 -4.69
C TYR A 54 0.60 10.13 -5.03
N PRO A 55 1.49 10.61 -5.92
CA PRO A 55 1.47 12.00 -6.36
C PRO A 55 0.26 12.27 -7.27
N ASP A 56 -0.12 13.53 -7.38
CA ASP A 56 -1.22 14.01 -8.23
C ASP A 56 -0.97 13.79 -9.74
N THR A 57 0.28 13.54 -10.12
CA THR A 57 0.68 13.13 -11.47
C THR A 57 0.15 11.73 -11.84
N VAL A 58 -0.25 10.92 -10.87
CA VAL A 58 -0.95 9.64 -11.08
C VAL A 58 -2.44 9.92 -11.28
N THR A 59 -2.98 9.53 -12.43
CA THR A 59 -4.37 9.78 -12.82
C THR A 59 -5.30 8.60 -12.55
N GLU A 60 -4.74 7.40 -12.39
CA GLU A 60 -5.50 6.19 -12.03
C GLU A 60 -4.62 5.20 -11.28
N VAL A 61 -5.15 4.61 -10.20
CA VAL A 61 -4.53 3.48 -9.50
C VAL A 61 -5.49 2.30 -9.57
N VAL A 62 -5.02 1.16 -10.08
CA VAL A 62 -5.72 -0.12 -10.06
C VAL A 62 -5.01 -1.01 -9.04
N ALA A 63 -5.76 -1.57 -8.09
CA ALA A 63 -5.21 -2.47 -7.08
C ALA A 63 -5.67 -3.91 -7.34
N VAL A 64 -4.73 -4.87 -7.29
CA VAL A 64 -4.98 -6.31 -7.51
C VAL A 64 -4.41 -7.18 -6.39
#